data_AF-A0A0D7KJX7-F1
#
_entry.id   AF-A0A0D7KJX7-F1
#
_cell.length_a   1.000
_cell.length_b   1.000
_cell.length_c   1.000
_cell.angle_alpha   90.00
_cell.angle_beta   90.00
_cell.angle_gamma   90.00
#
_symmetry.space_group_name_H-M   'P 1'
#
loop_
_entity.id
_entity.type
_entity.pdbx_description
1 polymer ?
#
loop_
_entity_poly.entity_id
_entity_poly.type
_entity_poly.pdbx_seq_one_letter_code
_entity_poly.pdbx_strand_id
1 'polypeptide(L)'
;MQNMMTIASLLMFLNVTLLSILVPGGPIENRDFSKLKGIVFWGFNLFLILLGISSFIACYLLLISHANAIFITTIIAVLYFIVYMIDLAGIFPKSPTKMSKPLMLFEVINASMAVFLFIFVTAIGHFGS
;
A
#
# COMPACT_ATOMS: atom_id res chain seq x y z
N MET A 1 -19.74 -5.25 14.41
CA MET A 1 -18.27 -5.12 14.50
C MET A 1 -17.56 -6.14 13.60
N GLN A 2 -17.67 -7.45 13.84
CA GLN A 2 -16.94 -8.48 13.09
C GLN A 2 -17.07 -8.37 11.55
N ASN A 3 -18.29 -8.21 11.00
CA ASN A 3 -18.47 -8.08 9.55
C ASN A 3 -17.71 -6.89 8.95
N MET A 4 -17.65 -5.75 9.67
CA MET A 4 -16.90 -4.57 9.22
C MET A 4 -15.39 -4.82 9.27
N MET A 5 -14.90 -5.54 10.28
CA MET A 5 -13.50 -5.92 10.40
C MET A 5 -13.08 -6.90 9.28
N THR A 6 -13.96 -7.84 8.91
CA THR A 6 -13.74 -8.71 7.74
C THR A 6 -13.67 -7.91 6.44
N ILE A 7 -14.56 -6.93 6.25
CA ILE A 7 -14.52 -6.05 5.07
C ILE A 7 -13.22 -5.23 5.06
N ALA A 8 -12.80 -4.67 6.19
CA ALA A 8 -11.53 -3.96 6.31
C ALA A 8 -10.35 -4.89 5.96
N SER A 9 -10.38 -6.14 6.41
CA SER A 9 -9.34 -7.13 6.06
C SER A 9 -9.31 -7.42 4.56
N LEU A 10 -10.46 -7.51 3.90
CA LEU A 10 -10.53 -7.71 2.45
C LEU A 10 -9.99 -6.49 1.68
N LEU A 11 -10.34 -5.28 2.11
CA LEU A 11 -9.80 -4.04 1.54
C LEU A 11 -8.28 -3.95 1.73
N MET A 12 -7.79 -4.33 2.91
CA MET A 12 -6.37 -4.38 3.21
C MET A 12 -5.64 -5.40 2.32
N PHE A 13 -6.22 -6.60 2.17
CA PHE A 13 -5.70 -7.65 1.29
C PHE A 13 -5.65 -7.20 -0.18
N LEU A 14 -6.67 -6.48 -0.64
CA LEU A 14 -6.69 -5.90 -1.98
C LEU A 14 -5.56 -4.86 -2.15
N ASN A 15 -5.37 -3.96 -1.18
CA ASN A 15 -4.30 -2.96 -1.23
C ASN A 15 -2.90 -3.59 -1.28
N VAL A 16 -2.62 -4.62 -0.48
CA VAL A 16 -1.30 -5.28 -0.52
C VAL A 16 -1.08 -6.04 -1.81
N THR A 17 -2.13 -6.65 -2.37
CA THR A 17 -2.05 -7.34 -3.67
C THR A 17 -1.75 -6.34 -4.78
N LEU A 18 -2.43 -5.20 -4.78
CA LEU A 18 -2.21 -4.13 -5.75
C LEU A 18 -0.80 -3.52 -5.64
N LEU A 19 -0.29 -3.30 -4.42
CA LEU A 19 1.09 -2.88 -4.21
C LEU A 19 2.06 -3.88 -4.84
N SER A 20 1.89 -5.17 -4.54
CA SER A 20 2.78 -6.26 -4.96
C SER A 20 2.91 -6.38 -6.48
N ILE A 21 1.90 -5.89 -7.21
CA ILE A 21 1.91 -5.92 -8.67
C ILE A 21 2.72 -4.74 -9.27
N LEU A 22 2.83 -3.64 -8.52
CA LEU A 22 3.50 -2.40 -8.93
C LEU A 22 4.91 -2.22 -8.36
N VAL A 23 5.33 -3.01 -7.37
CA VAL A 23 6.70 -2.92 -6.83
C VAL A 23 7.74 -3.22 -7.93
N PRO A 24 8.97 -2.70 -7.81
CA PRO A 24 10.06 -3.02 -8.73
C PRO A 24 10.24 -4.54 -8.88
N GLY A 25 10.10 -5.05 -10.12
CA GLY A 25 10.12 -6.49 -10.42
C GLY A 25 8.75 -7.19 -10.38
N GLY A 26 7.68 -6.45 -10.12
CA GLY A 26 6.30 -6.94 -10.20
C GLY A 26 5.80 -7.12 -11.63
N PRO A 27 4.67 -7.82 -11.85
CA PRO A 27 4.16 -8.17 -13.18
C PRO A 27 3.80 -6.99 -14.09
N ILE A 28 3.38 -5.86 -13.52
CA ILE A 28 2.92 -4.68 -14.30
C ILE A 28 4.00 -3.60 -14.36
N GLU A 29 4.93 -3.58 -13.40
CA GLU A 29 6.01 -2.61 -13.36
C GLU A 29 6.91 -2.78 -14.59
N ASN A 30 6.85 -1.79 -15.49
CA ASN A 30 7.51 -1.82 -16.80
C ASN A 30 8.70 -0.85 -16.87
N ARG A 31 9.06 -0.22 -15.76
CA ARG A 31 10.26 0.61 -15.65
C ARG A 31 11.49 -0.26 -15.42
N ASP A 32 12.59 0.07 -16.08
CA ASP A 32 13.88 -0.59 -15.86
C ASP A 32 14.60 0.04 -14.66
N PHE A 33 14.79 -0.75 -13.60
CA PHE A 33 15.53 -0.37 -12.39
C PHE A 33 16.91 -1.03 -12.31
N SER A 34 17.33 -1.83 -13.30
CA SER A 34 18.60 -2.58 -13.28
C SER A 34 19.84 -1.70 -13.11
N LYS A 35 19.73 -0.43 -13.50
CA LYS A 35 20.81 0.57 -13.42
C LYS A 35 20.80 1.37 -12.11
N LEU A 36 19.74 1.27 -11.31
CA LEU A 36 19.61 1.98 -10.04
C LEU A 36 20.36 1.22 -8.94
N LYS A 37 21.58 1.68 -8.66
CA LYS A 37 22.42 1.16 -7.57
C LYS A 37 22.46 2.19 -6.45
N GLY A 38 22.39 1.73 -5.20
CA GLY A 38 22.61 2.57 -4.03
C GLY A 38 21.63 2.31 -2.89
N ILE A 39 21.90 2.95 -1.75
CA ILE A 39 21.18 2.75 -0.49
C ILE A 39 19.71 3.19 -0.56
N VAL A 40 19.40 4.19 -1.40
CA VAL A 40 18.04 4.70 -1.57
C VAL A 40 17.13 3.67 -2.25
N PHE A 41 17.61 3.00 -3.30
CA PHE A 41 16.84 1.96 -4.00
C PHE A 41 16.61 0.73 -3.11
N TRP A 42 17.67 0.22 -2.48
CA TRP A 42 17.56 -0.94 -1.60
C TRP A 42 16.75 -0.65 -0.33
N GLY A 43 16.94 0.52 0.28
CA GLY A 43 16.20 0.94 1.46
C GLY A 43 14.70 1.09 1.16
N PHE A 44 14.36 1.63 0.00
CA PHE A 44 12.96 1.75 -0.42
C PHE A 44 12.33 0.38 -0.69
N ASN A 45 13.02 -0.52 -1.40
CA ASN A 45 12.50 -1.88 -1.62
C ASN A 45 12.33 -2.64 -0.31
N LEU A 46 13.29 -2.52 0.62
CA LEU A 46 13.16 -3.10 1.95
C LEU A 46 11.94 -2.54 2.69
N PHE A 47 11.73 -1.22 2.61
CA PHE A 47 10.55 -0.57 3.16
C PHE A 47 9.25 -1.12 2.55
N LEU A 48 9.17 -1.27 1.22
CA LEU A 48 7.99 -1.85 0.55
C LEU A 48 7.72 -3.30 0.96
N ILE A 49 8.77 -4.10 1.11
CA ILE A 49 8.67 -5.50 1.58
C ILE A 49 8.11 -5.53 3.00
N LEU A 50 8.68 -4.72 3.91
CA LEU A 50 8.20 -4.64 5.29
C LEU A 50 6.76 -4.16 5.34
N LEU A 51 6.40 -3.14 4.54
CA LEU A 51 5.03 -2.65 4.43
C LEU A 51 4.09 -3.76 3.95
N GLY A 52 4.49 -4.56 2.95
CA GLY A 52 3.72 -5.70 2.47
C GLY A 52 3.53 -6.78 3.54
N ILE A 53 4.58 -7.16 4.27
CA ILE A 53 4.50 -8.15 5.35
C ILE A 53 3.60 -7.64 6.49
N SER A 54 3.82 -6.41 6.94
CA SER A 54 2.97 -5.78 7.96
C SER A 54 1.51 -5.70 7.53
N SER A 55 1.25 -5.63 6.22
CA SER A 55 -0.10 -5.60 5.68
C SER A 55 -0.83 -6.94 5.81
N PHE A 56 -0.15 -8.05 5.54
CA PHE A 56 -0.71 -9.38 5.79
C PHE A 56 -0.95 -9.63 7.28
N ILE A 57 -0.05 -9.15 8.14
CA ILE A 57 -0.24 -9.20 9.59
C ILE A 57 -1.50 -8.40 9.98
N ALA A 58 -1.68 -7.19 9.42
CA ALA A 58 -2.87 -6.38 9.67
C ALA A 58 -4.16 -7.06 9.21
N CYS A 59 -4.16 -7.74 8.06
CA CYS A 59 -5.30 -8.57 7.62
C CYS A 59 -5.68 -9.60 8.70
N TYR A 60 -4.70 -10.37 9.18
CA TYR A 60 -4.95 -11.35 10.23
C TYR A 60 -5.49 -10.72 11.52
N LEU A 61 -4.89 -9.61 11.97
CA LEU A 61 -5.34 -8.88 13.17
C LEU A 61 -6.78 -8.36 13.04
N LEU A 62 -7.17 -7.90 11.84
CA LEU A 62 -8.54 -7.50 11.54
C LEU A 62 -9.51 -8.70 11.61
N LEU A 63 -9.13 -9.86 11.07
CA LEU A 63 -9.96 -11.07 11.12
C LEU A 63 -10.25 -11.55 12.55
N ILE A 64 -9.27 -11.44 13.45
CA ILE A 64 -9.45 -11.80 14.87
C ILE A 64 -9.98 -10.65 15.72
N SER A 65 -10.34 -9.50 15.13
CA SER A 65 -10.81 -8.30 15.83
C SER A 65 -9.88 -7.86 16.98
N HIS A 66 -8.56 -7.89 16.76
CA HIS A 66 -7.60 -7.47 17.76
C HIS A 66 -7.72 -5.97 18.08
N ALA A 67 -7.53 -5.58 19.34
CA ALA A 67 -7.74 -4.21 19.81
C ALA A 67 -6.93 -3.16 19.02
N ASN A 68 -5.71 -3.51 18.60
CA ASN A 68 -4.83 -2.61 17.86
C ASN A 68 -5.00 -2.67 16.33
N ALA A 69 -5.90 -3.52 15.80
CA ALA A 69 -6.01 -3.75 14.36
C ALA A 69 -6.36 -2.46 13.60
N ILE A 70 -7.34 -1.71 14.09
CA ILE A 70 -7.78 -0.43 13.49
C ILE A 70 -6.62 0.57 13.43
N PHE A 71 -5.88 0.73 14.53
CA PHE A 71 -4.75 1.66 14.62
C PHE A 71 -3.63 1.28 13.64
N ILE A 72 -3.23 0.01 13.62
CA ILE A 72 -2.19 -0.50 12.72
C ILE A 72 -2.60 -0.31 11.25
N THR A 73 -3.83 -0.69 10.89
CA THR A 73 -4.35 -0.52 9.52
C THR A 73 -4.42 0.95 9.12
N THR A 74 -4.77 1.86 10.03
CA THR A 74 -4.77 3.31 9.78
C THR A 74 -3.38 3.81 9.39
N ILE A 75 -2.35 3.40 10.15
CA ILE A 75 -0.95 3.75 9.83
C ILE A 75 -0.56 3.22 8.46
N ILE A 76 -0.86 1.95 8.17
CA ILE A 76 -0.50 1.34 6.88
C ILE A 76 -1.21 2.04 5.71
N ALA A 77 -2.48 2.41 5.85
CA ALA A 77 -3.22 3.14 4.83
C ALA A 77 -2.56 4.50 4.52
N VAL A 78 -2.10 5.22 5.54
CA VAL A 78 -1.35 6.47 5.37
C VAL A 78 -0.01 6.23 4.66
N LEU A 79 0.72 5.18 5.05
CA LEU A 79 1.98 4.83 4.39
C LEU A 79 1.78 4.48 2.92
N TYR A 80 0.73 3.72 2.57
CA TYR A 80 0.38 3.46 1.18
C TYR A 80 0.12 4.74 0.40
N PHE A 81 -0.70 5.64 0.94
CA PHE A 81 -0.97 6.91 0.28
C PHE A 81 0.31 7.71 0.04
N ILE A 82 1.20 7.81 1.04
CA ILE A 82 2.48 8.51 0.91
C ILE A 82 3.34 7.87 -0.19
N VAL A 83 3.45 6.54 -0.22
CA VAL A 83 4.21 5.81 -1.25
C VAL A 83 3.73 6.16 -2.65
N TYR A 84 2.41 6.05 -2.90
CA TYR A 84 1.85 6.34 -4.22
C TYR A 84 1.97 7.82 -4.59
N MET A 85 1.85 8.74 -3.63
CA MET A 85 2.06 10.17 -3.89
C MET A 85 3.52 10.50 -4.23
N ILE A 86 4.47 9.87 -3.54
CA ILE A 86 5.90 10.02 -3.83
C ILE A 86 6.25 9.47 -5.22
N ASP A 87 5.61 8.38 -5.66
CA ASP A 87 5.80 7.84 -7.02
C ASP A 87 5.21 8.73 -8.09
N LEU A 88 3.95 9.15 -7.93
CA LEU A 88 3.31 10.10 -8.83
C LEU A 88 4.03 11.46 -8.89
N ALA A 89 4.65 11.90 -7.79
CA ALA A 89 5.45 13.12 -7.75
C ALA A 89 6.82 12.97 -8.47
N GLY A 90 7.19 11.76 -8.89
CA GLY A 90 8.45 11.48 -9.58
C GLY A 90 9.68 11.67 -8.69
N ILE A 91 9.50 11.54 -7.37
CA ILE A 91 10.58 11.65 -6.37
C ILE A 91 11.39 10.35 -6.30
N PHE A 92 10.87 9.23 -6.82
CA PHE A 92 11.65 8.01 -6.96
C PHE A 92 12.89 8.19 -7.83
N PRO A 93 13.95 7.39 -7.60
CA PRO A 93 15.11 7.36 -8.48
C PRO A 93 14.62 7.19 -9.91
N LYS A 94 14.92 8.17 -10.75
CA LYS A 94 14.35 8.27 -12.09
C LYS A 94 14.83 7.10 -12.92
N SER A 95 13.92 6.18 -13.24
CA SER A 95 14.15 5.25 -14.33
C SER A 95 14.33 6.03 -15.63
N PRO A 96 15.23 5.61 -16.54
CA PRO A 96 15.36 6.21 -17.87
C PRO A 96 14.07 6.08 -18.69
N THR A 97 13.25 5.07 -18.38
CA THR A 97 11.96 4.80 -19.03
C THR A 97 10.85 5.57 -18.32
N LYS A 98 10.11 6.39 -19.08
CA LYS A 98 8.93 7.11 -18.57
C LYS A 98 7.85 6.13 -18.14
N MET A 99 7.14 6.47 -17.06
CA MET A 99 5.97 5.74 -16.60
C MET A 99 4.92 5.65 -17.71
N SER A 100 4.45 4.44 -18.00
CA SER A 100 3.40 4.23 -18.99
C SER A 100 2.04 4.75 -18.48
N LYS A 101 1.16 5.18 -19.40
CA LYS A 101 -0.20 5.63 -19.03
C LYS A 101 -1.00 4.59 -18.21
N PRO A 102 -0.95 3.28 -18.52
CA PRO A 102 -1.60 2.27 -17.70
C PRO A 102 -1.04 2.19 -16.28
N LEU A 103 0.29 2.25 -16.12
CA LEU A 103 0.94 2.19 -14.81
C LEU A 103 0.54 3.39 -13.94
N MET A 104 0.50 4.59 -14.52
CA MET A 104 0.03 5.81 -13.86
C MET A 104 -1.42 5.67 -13.38
N LEU A 105 -2.29 5.06 -14.20
CA LEU A 105 -3.68 4.82 -13.82
C LEU A 105 -3.77 3.86 -12.61
N PHE A 106 -2.98 2.79 -12.60
CA PHE A 106 -2.94 1.86 -11.46
C PHE A 106 -2.48 2.54 -10.18
N GLU A 107 -1.51 3.44 -10.24
CA GLU A 107 -1.09 4.19 -9.05
C GLU A 107 -2.16 5.12 -8.51
N VAL A 108 -2.88 5.84 -9.38
CA VAL A 108 -4.01 6.69 -8.96
C VAL A 108 -5.12 5.85 -8.34
N ILE A 109 -5.43 4.69 -8.92
CA ILE A 109 -6.41 3.74 -8.36
C ILE A 109 -5.96 3.28 -6.97
N ASN A 110 -4.69 2.92 -6.81
CA ASN A 110 -4.17 2.41 -5.56
C ASN A 110 -4.08 3.49 -4.47
N ALA A 111 -3.71 4.71 -4.84
CA ALA A 111 -3.77 5.86 -3.95
C ALA A 111 -5.21 6.10 -3.46
N SER A 112 -6.18 6.01 -4.37
CA SER A 112 -7.60 6.15 -4.05
C SER A 112 -8.09 5.02 -3.12
N MET A 113 -7.63 3.78 -3.34
CA MET A 113 -7.93 2.63 -2.48
C MET A 113 -7.32 2.77 -1.09
N ALA A 114 -6.13 3.35 -0.98
CA ALA A 114 -5.50 3.64 0.32
C ALA A 114 -6.32 4.67 1.11
N VAL A 115 -6.81 5.73 0.45
CA VAL A 115 -7.71 6.72 1.06
C VAL A 115 -9.03 6.07 1.49
N PHE A 116 -9.61 5.24 0.63
CA PHE A 116 -10.85 4.54 0.96
C PHE A 116 -10.68 3.62 2.18
N LEU A 117 -9.59 2.86 2.25
CA LEU A 117 -9.25 2.03 3.41
C LEU A 117 -9.11 2.88 4.68
N PHE A 118 -8.42 4.02 4.61
CA PHE A 118 -8.24 4.94 5.73
C PHE A 118 -9.59 5.44 6.27
N ILE A 119 -10.46 5.95 5.38
CA ILE A 119 -11.78 6.46 5.76
C ILE A 119 -12.63 5.33 6.37
N PHE A 120 -12.59 4.15 5.75
CA PHE A 120 -13.37 3.00 6.22
C PHE A 120 -12.96 2.55 7.62
N VAL A 121 -11.65 2.38 7.87
CA VAL A 121 -11.16 1.88 9.15
C VAL A 121 -11.30 2.92 10.27
N THR A 122 -11.13 4.22 9.97
CA THR A 122 -11.35 5.30 10.94
C THR A 122 -12.81 5.45 11.32
N ALA A 123 -13.73 5.26 10.36
CA ALA A 123 -15.16 5.22 10.64
C ALA A 123 -15.52 4.06 11.59
N ILE A 124 -14.96 2.86 11.39
CA ILE A 124 -15.16 1.74 12.32
C ILE A 124 -14.69 2.11 13.74
N GLY A 125 -13.53 2.77 13.85
CA GLY A 125 -12.98 3.19 15.14
C GLY A 125 -13.82 4.23 15.88
N HIS A 126 -14.45 5.16 15.16
CA HIS A 126 -15.32 6.19 15.75
C HIS A 126 -16.72 5.70 16.11
N PHE A 127 -17.33 4.83 15.29
CA PHE A 127 -18.67 4.32 15.55
C PHE A 127 -18.69 3.01 16.37
N GLY A 128 -17.52 2.45 16.65
CA GLY A 128 -17.34 1.19 17.38
C GLY A 128 -16.99 1.30 18.84
N SER A 129 -16.70 2.51 19.33
CA SER A 129 -16.45 2.84 20.74
C SER A 129 -17.73 3.12 21.50
#